data_AF-A0A411WIT3-F1
#
_entry.id   AF-A0A411WIT3-F1
#
_cell.length_a   1.000
_cell.length_b   1.000
_cell.length_c   1.000
_cell.angle_alpha   90.00
_cell.angle_beta   90.00
_cell.angle_gamma   90.00
#
_symmetry.space_group_name_H-M   'P 1'
#
loop_
_entity.id
_entity.type
_entity.pdbx_description
1 polymer ?
#
loop_
_entity_poly.entity_id
_entity_poly.type
_entity_poly.pdbx_seq_one_letter_code
_entity_poly.pdbx_strand_id
1 'polypeptide(L)'
;MPITAHSLFRDSVNFIRNQLSSFIMLALLASFISYVLLQTMMPDTTVLHQMITGSVGSSAMTRGEVEQAIKGMPYEQQLAIVEAAVPLFGAVALSFLLSQTILISGVINLVIQVSQGQPSSALRALGSSVTSLPMLVVLLVISSMLITFGLSLYLLPGLFFAFVLVLSPIIMLESRKGLIYAISTSWGMAFANLRIVLPILLFTLSTKFILLVISINLSTVSPMVVALLLSAVSNLVTAFLFVYLFRLYMQVKPA
;
A
#
# COMPACT_ATOMS: atom_id res chain seq x y z
N MET A 1 5.33 17.49 -27.66
CA MET A 1 4.03 16.83 -27.98
C MET A 1 3.15 16.89 -26.74
N PRO A 2 1.84 17.15 -26.85
CA PRO A 2 0.97 17.20 -25.68
C PRO A 2 0.91 15.83 -25.01
N ILE A 3 1.09 15.79 -23.69
CA ILE A 3 0.97 14.56 -22.90
C ILE A 3 -0.50 14.15 -22.90
N THR A 4 -0.84 13.07 -23.59
CA THR A 4 -2.19 12.51 -23.56
C THR A 4 -2.21 11.29 -22.66
N ALA A 5 -3.23 11.19 -21.80
CA ALA A 5 -3.39 10.07 -20.87
C ALA A 5 -3.37 8.70 -21.59
N HIS A 6 -3.90 8.64 -22.82
CA HIS A 6 -3.89 7.45 -23.66
C HIS A 6 -2.47 7.03 -24.09
N SER A 7 -1.63 7.97 -24.53
CA SER A 7 -0.25 7.67 -24.90
C SER A 7 0.56 7.14 -23.73
N LEU A 8 0.39 7.76 -22.55
CA LEU A 8 1.05 7.38 -21.31
C LEU A 8 0.62 6.00 -20.82
N PHE A 9 -0.69 5.70 -20.92
CA PHE A 9 -1.23 4.39 -20.56
C PHE A 9 -0.64 3.29 -21.43
N ARG A 10 -0.67 3.47 -22.77
CA ARG A 10 -0.12 2.48 -23.72
C ARG A 10 1.36 2.22 -23.48
N ASP A 11 2.12 3.28 -23.24
CA ASP A 11 3.54 3.21 -22.96
C ASP A 11 3.85 2.47 -21.63
N SER A 12 3.05 2.72 -20.60
CA SER A 12 3.12 2.00 -19.31
C SER A 12 2.80 0.51 -19.46
N VAL A 13 1.75 0.17 -20.21
CA VAL A 13 1.37 -1.23 -20.50
C VAL A 13 2.47 -1.94 -21.27
N ASN A 14 3.03 -1.32 -22.31
CA ASN A 14 4.12 -1.89 -23.09
C ASN A 14 5.36 -2.17 -22.22
N PHE A 15 5.67 -1.27 -21.29
CA PHE A 15 6.78 -1.46 -20.37
C PHE A 15 6.59 -2.67 -19.46
N ILE A 16 5.42 -2.77 -18.81
CA ILE A 16 5.14 -3.90 -17.92
C ILE A 16 5.14 -5.20 -18.70
N ARG A 17 4.57 -5.22 -19.91
CA ARG A 17 4.58 -6.41 -20.75
C ARG A 17 6.00 -6.90 -21.04
N ASN A 18 6.94 -5.98 -21.29
CA ASN A 18 8.33 -6.34 -21.59
C ASN A 18 9.11 -6.81 -20.35
N GLN A 19 8.69 -6.43 -19.14
CA GLN A 19 9.33 -6.76 -17.87
C GLN A 19 8.40 -7.55 -16.93
N LEU A 20 7.45 -8.27 -17.51
CA LEU A 20 6.31 -8.86 -16.79
C LEU A 20 6.77 -9.86 -15.72
N SER A 21 7.77 -10.68 -16.05
CA SER A 21 8.38 -11.62 -15.09
C SER A 21 8.92 -10.91 -13.85
N SER A 22 9.58 -9.76 -14.02
CA SER A 22 10.14 -9.01 -12.90
C SER A 22 9.06 -8.38 -12.02
N PHE A 23 8.00 -7.84 -12.64
CA PHE A 23 6.86 -7.30 -11.91
C PHE A 23 6.08 -8.36 -11.12
N ILE A 24 5.84 -9.52 -11.73
CA ILE A 24 5.21 -10.67 -11.05
C ILE A 24 6.08 -11.12 -9.87
N MET A 25 7.39 -11.25 -10.09
CA MET A 25 8.31 -11.66 -9.02
C MET A 25 8.28 -10.66 -7.85
N LEU A 26 8.34 -9.35 -8.11
CA LEU A 26 8.25 -8.32 -7.07
C LEU A 26 6.91 -8.38 -6.31
N ALA A 27 5.80 -8.57 -7.02
CA ALA A 27 4.47 -8.62 -6.43
C ALA A 27 4.27 -9.85 -5.54
N LEU A 28 4.72 -11.02 -6.00
CA LEU A 28 4.70 -12.26 -5.23
C LEU A 28 5.62 -12.19 -4.01
N LEU A 29 6.85 -11.67 -4.19
CA LEU A 29 7.81 -11.51 -3.10
C LEU A 29 7.27 -10.56 -2.02
N ALA A 30 6.71 -9.41 -2.41
CA ALA A 30 6.12 -8.48 -1.45
C ALA A 30 4.93 -9.11 -0.70
N SER A 31 4.08 -9.86 -1.40
CA SER A 31 2.95 -10.56 -0.79
C SER A 31 3.41 -11.64 0.20
N PHE A 32 4.39 -12.44 -0.20
CA PHE A 32 4.96 -13.49 0.64
C PHE A 32 5.63 -12.91 1.89
N ILE A 33 6.42 -11.84 1.75
CA ILE A 33 7.04 -11.15 2.89
C ILE A 33 5.97 -10.59 3.83
N SER A 34 4.92 -9.95 3.30
CA SER A 34 3.81 -9.45 4.10
C SER A 34 3.17 -10.55 4.93
N TYR A 35 2.90 -11.70 4.31
CA TYR A 35 2.30 -12.86 4.97
C TYR A 35 3.20 -13.45 6.06
N VAL A 36 4.50 -13.67 5.76
CA VAL A 36 5.46 -14.21 6.73
C VAL A 36 5.63 -13.27 7.92
N LEU A 37 5.80 -11.96 7.67
CA LEU A 37 5.89 -10.96 8.74
C LEU A 37 4.62 -10.94 9.60
N LEU A 38 3.45 -11.06 8.96
CA LEU A 38 2.19 -11.07 9.69
C LEU A 38 2.10 -12.29 10.62
N GLN A 39 2.44 -13.48 10.13
CA GLN A 39 2.41 -14.72 10.92
C GLN A 39 3.43 -14.72 12.06
N THR A 40 4.60 -14.11 11.89
CA THR A 40 5.64 -14.06 12.92
C THR A 40 5.37 -13.00 13.99
N MET A 41 4.66 -11.93 13.63
CA MET A 41 4.35 -10.81 14.53
C MET A 41 2.97 -10.93 15.18
N MET A 42 2.10 -11.82 14.69
CA MET A 42 0.77 -12.03 15.25
C MET A 42 0.87 -12.62 16.67
N PRO A 43 0.34 -11.93 17.71
CA PRO A 43 0.25 -12.49 19.05
C PRO A 43 -0.83 -13.59 19.13
N ASP A 44 -0.69 -14.54 20.06
CA ASP A 44 -1.67 -15.62 20.28
C ASP A 44 -3.06 -15.05 20.60
N THR A 45 -4.00 -15.22 19.67
CA THR A 45 -5.37 -14.69 19.75
C THR A 45 -6.32 -15.57 20.57
N THR A 46 -5.82 -16.65 21.19
CA THR A 46 -6.63 -17.59 22.00
C THR A 46 -7.38 -16.88 23.13
N VAL A 47 -6.73 -15.90 23.76
CA VAL A 47 -7.31 -15.05 24.81
C VAL A 47 -8.38 -14.11 24.26
N LEU A 48 -8.15 -13.50 23.08
CA LEU A 48 -9.11 -12.62 22.40
C LEU A 48 -10.34 -13.38 21.91
N HIS A 49 -10.15 -14.54 21.29
CA HIS A 49 -11.25 -15.38 20.81
C HIS A 49 -12.11 -15.87 21.97
N GLN A 50 -11.52 -16.33 23.09
CA GLN A 50 -12.28 -16.75 24.26
C GLN A 50 -13.03 -15.59 24.93
N MET A 51 -12.44 -14.39 25.02
CA MET A 51 -13.12 -13.21 25.57
C MET A 51 -14.25 -12.71 24.67
N ILE A 52 -14.06 -12.73 23.35
CA ILE A 52 -15.09 -12.31 22.38
C ILE A 52 -16.22 -13.34 22.33
N THR A 53 -15.95 -14.65 22.25
CA THR A 53 -17.02 -15.67 22.24
C THR A 53 -17.74 -15.82 23.58
N GLY A 54 -17.07 -15.48 24.69
CA GLY A 54 -17.68 -15.48 26.03
C GLY A 54 -18.57 -14.27 26.33
N SER A 55 -18.40 -13.16 25.60
CA SER A 55 -19.15 -11.91 25.80
C SER A 55 -20.10 -11.58 24.64
N VAL A 56 -19.79 -12.02 23.43
CA VAL A 56 -20.52 -11.75 22.18
C VAL A 56 -20.90 -13.10 21.57
N GLY A 57 -22.12 -13.55 21.84
CA GLY A 57 -22.68 -14.73 21.20
C GLY A 57 -22.55 -14.66 19.68
N SER A 58 -22.45 -15.82 19.03
CA SER A 58 -22.11 -16.06 17.61
C SER A 58 -23.12 -15.55 16.57
N SER A 59 -23.67 -14.36 16.75
CA SER A 59 -24.67 -13.74 15.88
C SER A 59 -24.25 -12.28 15.60
N ALA A 60 -24.38 -11.86 14.34
CA ALA A 60 -24.06 -10.52 13.88
C ALA A 60 -24.92 -9.47 14.61
N MET A 61 -24.37 -8.90 15.69
CA MET A 61 -25.01 -7.85 16.49
C MET A 61 -25.05 -6.53 15.71
N THR A 62 -26.13 -5.78 15.93
CA THR A 62 -26.27 -4.41 15.43
C THR A 62 -25.34 -3.48 16.22
N ARG A 63 -24.87 -2.37 15.63
CA ARG A 63 -23.95 -1.41 16.28
C ARG A 63 -24.35 -1.00 17.71
N GLY A 64 -25.65 -0.90 18.00
CA GLY A 64 -26.16 -0.57 19.34
C GLY A 64 -26.02 -1.69 20.38
N GLU A 65 -26.07 -2.96 19.97
CA GLU A 65 -25.91 -4.12 20.83
C GLU A 65 -24.43 -4.36 21.18
N VAL A 66 -23.53 -4.08 20.22
CA VAL A 66 -22.08 -4.06 20.46
C VAL A 66 -21.71 -2.95 21.44
N GLU A 67 -22.30 -1.76 21.30
CA GLU A 67 -22.01 -0.64 22.20
C GLU A 67 -22.51 -0.90 23.64
N GLN A 68 -23.66 -1.57 23.78
CA GLN A 68 -24.19 -2.00 25.08
C GLN A 68 -23.38 -3.15 25.69
N ALA A 69 -22.90 -4.10 24.87
CA ALA A 69 -22.01 -5.16 25.32
C ALA A 69 -20.66 -4.60 25.80
N ILE A 70 -20.11 -3.59 25.13
CA ILE A 70 -18.85 -2.93 25.52
C ILE A 70 -19.03 -2.09 26.79
N LYS A 71 -20.15 -1.36 26.93
CA LYS A 71 -20.47 -0.57 28.14
C LYS A 71 -20.84 -1.44 29.35
N GLY A 72 -21.25 -2.69 29.14
CA GLY A 72 -21.53 -3.67 30.19
C GLY A 72 -20.31 -4.45 30.70
N MET A 73 -19.14 -4.32 30.06
CA MET A 73 -17.92 -5.03 30.48
C MET A 73 -17.22 -4.34 31.67
N PRO A 74 -16.65 -5.10 32.62
CA PRO A 74 -15.77 -4.56 33.65
C PRO A 74 -14.52 -3.93 33.04
N TYR A 75 -14.01 -2.86 33.66
CA TYR A 75 -12.87 -2.05 33.16
C TYR A 75 -11.61 -2.87 32.86
N GLU A 76 -11.37 -3.94 33.62
CA GLU A 76 -10.25 -4.87 33.40
C GLU A 76 -10.34 -5.61 32.05
N GLN A 77 -11.55 -5.93 31.59
CA GLN A 77 -11.78 -6.64 30.33
C GLN A 77 -11.63 -5.68 29.13
N GLN A 78 -12.00 -4.41 29.29
CA GLN A 78 -11.72 -3.37 28.29
C GLN A 78 -10.20 -3.12 28.14
N LEU A 79 -9.46 -3.12 29.25
CA LEU A 79 -8.00 -2.95 29.23
C LEU A 79 -7.31 -4.14 28.56
N ALA A 80 -7.75 -5.37 28.83
CA ALA A 80 -7.23 -6.58 28.18
C ALA A 80 -7.47 -6.59 26.66
N ILE A 81 -8.61 -6.07 26.19
CA ILE A 81 -8.89 -5.91 24.75
C ILE A 81 -7.90 -4.92 24.12
N VAL A 82 -7.65 -3.78 24.76
CA VAL A 82 -6.69 -2.78 24.25
C VAL A 82 -5.28 -3.36 24.25
N GLU A 83 -4.87 -4.04 25.32
CA GLU A 83 -3.55 -4.66 25.46
C GLU A 83 -3.30 -5.75 24.40
N ALA A 84 -4.32 -6.53 24.03
CA ALA A 84 -4.21 -7.53 22.98
C ALA A 84 -4.38 -6.96 21.55
N ALA A 85 -5.13 -5.87 21.38
CA ALA A 85 -5.38 -5.25 20.08
C ALA A 85 -4.21 -4.40 19.56
N VAL A 86 -3.51 -3.70 20.46
CA VAL A 86 -2.33 -2.87 20.11
C VAL A 86 -1.24 -3.67 19.37
N PRO A 87 -0.76 -4.83 19.87
CA PRO A 87 0.26 -5.61 19.18
C PRO A 87 -0.24 -6.19 17.85
N LEU A 88 -1.52 -6.58 17.77
CA LEU A 88 -2.12 -7.05 16.51
C LEU A 88 -2.12 -5.94 15.44
N PHE A 89 -2.57 -4.73 15.80
CA PHE A 89 -2.58 -3.59 14.88
C PHE A 89 -1.16 -3.20 14.45
N GLY A 90 -0.21 -3.21 15.40
CA GLY A 90 1.21 -2.99 15.13
C GLY A 90 1.79 -4.00 14.14
N ALA A 91 1.51 -5.29 14.34
CA ALA A 91 1.95 -6.38 13.46
C ALA A 91 1.41 -6.21 12.04
N VAL A 92 0.11 -5.92 11.88
CA VAL A 92 -0.53 -5.68 10.59
C VAL A 92 0.08 -4.46 9.89
N ALA A 93 0.19 -3.34 10.60
CA ALA A 93 0.71 -2.09 10.05
C ALA A 93 2.17 -2.22 9.61
N LEU A 94 3.02 -2.82 10.45
CA LEU A 94 4.44 -3.00 10.15
C LEU A 94 4.66 -3.97 8.99
N SER A 95 3.95 -5.10 8.97
CA SER A 95 4.02 -6.09 7.88
C SER A 95 3.59 -5.48 6.54
N PHE A 96 2.50 -4.71 6.55
CA PHE A 96 2.02 -3.98 5.39
C PHE A 96 3.06 -2.93 4.93
N LEU A 97 3.54 -2.09 5.83
CA LEU A 97 4.52 -1.03 5.50
C LEU A 97 5.81 -1.59 4.90
N LEU A 98 6.38 -2.65 5.49
CA LEU A 98 7.59 -3.26 4.98
C LEU A 98 7.37 -3.88 3.60
N SER A 99 6.28 -4.62 3.40
CA SER A 99 5.94 -5.19 2.08
C SER A 99 5.76 -4.11 1.01
N GLN A 100 5.07 -3.01 1.34
CA GLN A 100 4.84 -1.89 0.44
C GLN A 100 6.14 -1.17 0.11
N THR A 101 7.03 -0.99 1.10
CA THR A 101 8.34 -0.36 0.89
C THR A 101 9.19 -1.16 -0.09
N ILE A 102 9.25 -2.49 0.08
CA ILE A 102 9.98 -3.40 -0.80
C ILE A 102 9.41 -3.35 -2.22
N LEU A 103 8.08 -3.41 -2.35
CA LEU A 103 7.41 -3.33 -3.64
C LEU A 103 7.68 -2.00 -4.35
N ILE A 104 7.46 -0.87 -3.66
CA ILE A 104 7.56 0.47 -4.24
C ILE A 104 9.01 0.77 -4.64
N SER A 105 9.97 0.48 -3.76
CA SER A 105 11.39 0.66 -4.07
C SER A 105 11.85 -0.23 -5.22
N GLY A 106 11.48 -1.52 -5.19
CA GLY A 106 11.81 -2.48 -6.24
C GLY A 106 11.23 -2.08 -7.60
N VAL A 107 9.97 -1.66 -7.63
CA VAL A 107 9.30 -1.20 -8.87
C VAL A 107 9.98 0.06 -9.40
N ILE A 108 10.15 1.10 -8.58
CA ILE A 108 10.70 2.37 -9.06
C ILE A 108 12.16 2.19 -9.52
N ASN A 109 13.00 1.48 -8.76
CA ASN A 109 14.39 1.23 -9.15
C ASN A 109 14.50 0.35 -10.39
N LEU A 110 13.62 -0.64 -10.56
CA LEU A 110 13.54 -1.40 -11.80
C LEU A 110 13.22 -0.49 -12.98
N VAL A 111 12.22 0.39 -12.83
CA VAL A 111 11.86 1.32 -13.90
C VAL A 111 13.02 2.26 -14.24
N ILE A 112 13.74 2.78 -13.25
CA ILE A 112 14.94 3.61 -13.45
C ILE A 112 16.01 2.84 -14.24
N GLN A 113 16.36 1.62 -13.82
CA GLN A 113 17.43 0.83 -14.45
C GLN A 113 17.10 0.45 -15.89
N VAL A 114 15.88 -0.04 -16.15
CA VAL A 114 15.46 -0.39 -17.51
C VAL A 114 15.42 0.85 -18.40
N SER A 115 14.98 2.00 -17.88
CA SER A 115 14.96 3.26 -18.62
C SER A 115 16.36 3.77 -18.97
N GLN A 116 17.38 3.38 -18.21
CA GLN A 116 18.80 3.66 -18.47
C GLN A 116 19.47 2.63 -19.39
N GLY A 117 18.73 1.66 -19.93
CA GLY A 117 19.26 0.60 -20.80
C GLY A 117 20.06 -0.47 -20.07
N GLN A 118 19.99 -0.55 -18.74
CA GLN A 118 20.70 -1.56 -17.96
C GLN A 118 19.92 -2.89 -17.95
N PRO A 119 20.60 -4.05 -18.14
CA PRO A 119 19.96 -5.34 -17.91
C PRO A 119 19.67 -5.47 -16.42
N SER A 120 18.40 -5.37 -16.06
CA SER A 120 17.94 -5.38 -14.67
C SER A 120 16.95 -6.50 -14.45
N SER A 121 17.14 -7.19 -13.32
CA SER A 121 16.23 -8.19 -12.79
C SER A 121 15.61 -7.65 -11.50
N ALA A 122 14.48 -8.22 -11.08
CA ALA A 122 13.84 -7.86 -9.82
C ALA A 122 14.80 -7.92 -8.61
N LEU A 123 15.68 -8.93 -8.55
CA LEU A 123 16.69 -9.04 -7.49
C LEU A 123 17.71 -7.90 -7.54
N ARG A 124 18.19 -7.51 -8.72
CA ARG A 124 19.15 -6.41 -8.87
C ARG A 124 18.53 -5.06 -8.48
N ALA A 125 17.26 -4.86 -8.85
CA ALA A 125 16.50 -3.67 -8.46
C ALA A 125 16.31 -3.60 -6.93
N LEU A 126 15.98 -4.72 -6.29
CA LEU A 126 15.89 -4.81 -4.83
C LEU A 126 17.25 -4.55 -4.16
N GLY A 127 18.33 -5.14 -4.67
CA GLY A 127 19.68 -4.93 -4.15
C GLY A 127 20.12 -3.47 -4.21
N SER A 128 19.84 -2.77 -5.32
CA SER A 128 20.14 -1.33 -5.42
C SER A 128 19.25 -0.45 -4.53
N SER A 129 18.10 -0.98 -4.10
CA SER A 129 17.13 -0.24 -3.30
C SER A 129 17.55 -0.12 -1.83
N VAL A 130 18.45 -1.00 -1.35
CA VAL A 130 18.79 -1.17 0.07
C VAL A 130 19.19 0.14 0.73
N THR A 131 20.03 0.95 0.08
CA THR A 131 20.50 2.23 0.63
C THR A 131 19.39 3.29 0.72
N SER A 132 18.38 3.23 -0.14
CA SER A 132 17.24 4.17 -0.16
C SER A 132 16.03 3.73 0.67
N LEU A 133 15.99 2.47 1.12
CA LEU A 133 14.89 1.93 1.92
C LEU A 133 14.58 2.74 3.19
N PRO A 134 15.53 3.14 4.06
CA PRO A 134 15.19 3.74 5.35
C PRO A 134 14.41 5.05 5.17
N MET A 135 14.83 5.90 4.23
CA MET A 135 14.13 7.16 3.97
C MET A 135 12.75 6.92 3.32
N LEU A 136 12.61 5.87 2.52
CA LEU A 136 11.32 5.49 1.92
C LEU A 136 10.34 4.97 2.97
N VAL A 137 10.81 4.19 3.94
CA VAL A 137 9.99 3.78 5.08
C VAL A 137 9.45 5.01 5.80
N VAL A 138 10.29 6.00 6.13
CA VAL A 138 9.84 7.22 6.81
C VAL A 138 8.81 7.97 5.97
N LEU A 139 9.03 8.13 4.66
CA LEU A 139 8.08 8.77 3.77
C LEU A 139 6.73 8.04 3.72
N LEU A 140 6.75 6.71 3.61
CA LEU A 140 5.54 5.88 3.56
C LEU A 140 4.81 5.87 4.89
N VAL A 141 5.52 5.88 6.02
CA VAL A 141 4.93 6.04 7.36
C VAL A 141 4.20 7.38 7.43
N ILE A 142 4.86 8.50 7.13
CA ILE A 142 4.24 9.83 7.13
C ILE A 142 3.02 9.85 6.21
N SER A 143 3.15 9.34 4.98
CA SER A 143 2.06 9.32 4.01
C SER A 143 0.87 8.49 4.50
N SER A 144 1.13 7.31 5.07
CA SER A 144 0.09 6.43 5.61
C SER A 144 -0.62 7.06 6.81
N MET A 145 0.10 7.76 7.69
CA MET A 145 -0.49 8.47 8.82
C MET A 145 -1.38 9.62 8.35
N LEU A 146 -0.91 10.45 7.39
CA LEU A 146 -1.71 11.53 6.83
C LEU A 146 -2.97 11.02 6.14
N ILE A 147 -2.85 9.97 5.33
CA ILE A 147 -4.00 9.37 4.64
C ILE A 147 -4.99 8.80 5.65
N THR A 148 -4.52 8.05 6.65
CA THR A 148 -5.39 7.42 7.67
C THR A 148 -6.06 8.48 8.54
N PHE A 149 -5.32 9.52 8.95
CA PHE A 149 -5.87 10.67 9.66
C PHE A 149 -6.93 11.40 8.82
N GLY A 150 -6.65 11.62 7.53
CA GLY A 150 -7.60 12.21 6.60
C GLY A 150 -8.87 11.37 6.47
N LEU A 151 -8.74 10.05 6.27
CA LEU A 151 -9.87 9.12 6.20
C LEU A 151 -10.67 9.09 7.50
N SER A 152 -10.01 9.27 8.66
CA SER A 152 -10.68 9.34 9.96
C SER A 152 -11.53 10.61 10.12
N LEU A 153 -11.19 11.71 9.45
CA LEU A 153 -12.02 12.92 9.43
C LEU A 153 -13.20 12.75 8.46
N TYR A 154 -12.91 12.39 7.21
CA TYR A 154 -13.91 12.08 6.18
C TYR A 154 -13.24 11.38 4.97
N LEU A 155 -14.02 10.85 4.02
CA LEU A 155 -13.46 10.20 2.83
C LEU A 155 -12.61 11.18 1.98
N LEU A 156 -13.09 12.41 1.79
CA LEU A 156 -12.44 13.42 0.94
C LEU A 156 -11.03 13.82 1.43
N PRO A 157 -10.80 14.17 2.71
CA PRO A 157 -9.47 14.51 3.22
C PRO A 157 -8.46 13.36 3.09
N GLY A 158 -8.88 12.11 3.30
CA GLY A 158 -8.01 10.96 3.08
C GLY A 158 -7.59 10.80 1.61
N LEU A 159 -8.56 10.93 0.70
CA LEU A 159 -8.31 10.88 -0.74
C LEU A 159 -7.43 12.06 -1.21
N PHE A 160 -7.61 13.23 -0.61
CA PHE A 160 -6.80 14.41 -0.86
C PHE A 160 -5.32 14.17 -0.52
N PHE A 161 -5.02 13.64 0.68
CA PHE A 161 -3.64 13.32 1.05
C PHE A 161 -3.06 12.22 0.15
N ALA A 162 -3.86 11.22 -0.22
CA ALA A 162 -3.43 10.17 -1.15
C ALA A 162 -3.06 10.77 -2.52
N PHE A 163 -3.87 11.70 -3.04
CA PHE A 163 -3.61 12.38 -4.31
C PHE A 163 -2.33 13.23 -4.27
N VAL A 164 -2.20 14.07 -3.25
CA VAL A 164 -1.07 14.99 -3.09
C VAL A 164 0.27 14.25 -2.96
N LEU A 165 0.30 13.12 -2.27
CA LEU A 165 1.51 12.38 -1.93
C LEU A 165 1.86 11.28 -2.94
N VAL A 166 1.04 11.07 -3.97
CA VAL A 166 1.17 9.90 -4.85
C VAL A 166 2.48 9.88 -5.66
N LEU A 167 3.06 11.05 -5.99
CA LEU A 167 4.36 11.15 -6.66
C LEU A 167 5.54 11.17 -5.68
N SER A 168 5.34 11.39 -4.39
CA SER A 168 6.43 11.55 -3.41
C SER A 168 7.44 10.39 -3.42
N PRO A 169 7.04 9.10 -3.46
CA PRO A 169 7.99 7.99 -3.50
C PRO A 169 8.90 8.02 -4.74
N ILE A 170 8.36 8.45 -5.89
CA ILE A 170 9.12 8.54 -7.15
C ILE A 170 10.16 9.66 -7.05
N ILE A 171 9.74 10.84 -6.62
CA ILE A 171 10.63 12.02 -6.50
C ILE A 171 11.75 11.74 -5.50
N MET A 172 11.44 11.07 -4.40
CA MET A 172 12.43 10.80 -3.37
C MET A 172 13.52 9.82 -3.86
N LEU A 173 13.14 8.79 -4.61
CA LEU A 173 14.08 7.80 -5.14
C LEU A 173 14.88 8.30 -6.35
N GLU A 174 14.27 9.12 -7.20
CA GLU A 174 14.93 9.70 -8.37
C GLU A 174 15.83 10.89 -8.01
N SER A 175 15.29 11.88 -7.29
CA SER A 175 15.98 13.16 -7.12
C SER A 175 16.97 13.16 -5.96
N ARG A 176 16.84 12.24 -4.98
CA ARG A 176 17.73 12.12 -3.79
C ARG A 176 17.88 13.41 -2.95
N LYS A 177 17.02 14.43 -3.15
CA LYS A 177 17.03 15.75 -2.50
C LYS A 177 16.35 15.79 -1.11
N GLY A 178 16.04 14.63 -0.54
CA GLY A 178 15.45 14.48 0.79
C GLY A 178 13.91 14.44 0.82
N LEU A 179 13.38 14.20 2.02
CA LEU A 179 11.96 13.88 2.25
C LEU A 179 11.03 15.09 2.04
N ILE A 180 11.36 16.24 2.62
CA ILE A 180 10.52 17.45 2.55
C ILE A 180 10.38 17.91 1.09
N TYR A 181 11.49 17.87 0.34
CA TYR A 181 11.49 18.20 -1.08
C TYR A 181 10.56 17.27 -1.88
N ALA A 182 10.59 15.97 -1.60
CA ALA A 182 9.74 15.00 -2.28
C ALA A 182 8.24 15.23 -2.00
N ILE A 183 7.89 15.65 -0.78
CA ILE A 183 6.50 15.96 -0.40
C ILE A 183 6.03 17.25 -1.07
N SER A 184 6.77 18.34 -0.90
CA SER A 184 6.38 19.65 -1.43
C SER A 184 6.28 19.66 -2.96
N THR A 185 7.21 18.98 -3.63
CA THR A 185 7.22 18.88 -5.09
C THR A 185 6.09 17.97 -5.59
N SER A 186 5.78 16.88 -4.87
CA SER A 186 4.66 15.99 -5.23
C SER A 186 3.34 16.73 -5.25
N TRP A 187 3.09 17.57 -4.24
CA TRP A 187 1.88 18.39 -4.18
C TRP A 187 1.73 19.24 -5.45
N GLY A 188 2.75 20.03 -5.78
CA GLY A 188 2.71 20.92 -6.94
C GLY A 188 2.49 20.16 -8.24
N MET A 189 3.19 19.03 -8.42
CA MET A 189 3.07 18.22 -9.64
C MET A 189 1.73 17.47 -9.75
N ALA A 190 1.17 17.01 -8.63
CA ALA A 190 -0.13 16.36 -8.61
C ALA A 190 -1.23 17.32 -9.08
N PHE A 191 -1.25 18.55 -8.56
CA PHE A 191 -2.23 19.56 -8.99
C PHE A 191 -2.02 20.02 -10.43
N ALA A 192 -0.78 20.23 -10.87
CA ALA A 192 -0.48 20.61 -12.24
C ALA A 192 -0.98 19.56 -13.26
N ASN A 193 -1.02 18.28 -12.87
CA ASN A 193 -1.42 17.16 -13.73
C ASN A 193 -2.69 16.46 -13.23
N LEU A 194 -3.60 17.20 -12.58
CA LEU A 194 -4.77 16.63 -11.92
C LEU A 194 -5.62 15.75 -12.85
N ARG A 195 -5.82 16.15 -14.10
CA ARG A 195 -6.61 15.39 -15.09
C ARG A 195 -6.02 14.02 -15.45
N ILE A 196 -4.73 13.80 -15.20
CA ILE A 196 -4.02 12.57 -15.52
C ILE A 196 -3.80 11.73 -14.26
N VAL A 197 -3.39 12.36 -13.16
CA VAL A 197 -3.07 11.70 -11.89
C VAL A 197 -4.33 11.24 -11.16
N LEU A 198 -5.38 12.05 -11.13
CA LEU A 198 -6.58 11.74 -10.35
C LEU A 198 -7.31 10.49 -10.86
N PRO A 199 -7.57 10.30 -12.17
CA PRO A 199 -8.27 9.11 -12.66
C PRO A 199 -7.51 7.81 -12.39
N ILE A 200 -6.19 7.79 -12.59
CA ILE A 200 -5.39 6.58 -12.37
C ILE A 200 -5.30 6.21 -10.88
N LEU A 201 -5.23 7.22 -10.00
CA LEU A 201 -5.27 7.02 -8.55
C LEU A 201 -6.61 6.43 -8.12
N LEU A 202 -7.72 7.03 -8.57
CA LEU A 202 -9.07 6.53 -8.27
C LEU A 202 -9.31 5.12 -8.80
N PHE A 203 -8.85 4.83 -10.02
CA PHE A 203 -8.91 3.47 -10.59
C PHE A 203 -8.15 2.47 -9.73
N THR A 204 -6.96 2.82 -9.27
CA THR A 204 -6.13 1.97 -8.41
C THR A 204 -6.79 1.71 -7.06
N LEU A 205 -7.31 2.75 -6.42
CA LEU A 205 -8.01 2.64 -5.14
C LEU A 205 -9.27 1.79 -5.28
N SER A 206 -10.08 2.03 -6.31
CA SER A 206 -11.30 1.26 -6.58
C SER A 206 -10.98 -0.23 -6.79
N THR A 207 -9.93 -0.54 -7.55
CA THR A 207 -9.48 -1.91 -7.77
C THR A 207 -9.05 -2.58 -6.46
N LYS A 208 -8.29 -1.87 -5.61
CA LYS A 208 -7.91 -2.38 -4.29
C LYS A 208 -9.10 -2.64 -3.37
N PHE A 209 -10.10 -1.76 -3.38
CA PHE A 209 -11.35 -1.96 -2.63
C PHE A 209 -12.11 -3.20 -3.13
N ILE A 210 -12.21 -3.41 -4.45
CA ILE A 210 -12.85 -4.59 -5.02
C ILE A 210 -12.09 -5.86 -4.60
N LEU A 211 -10.76 -5.86 -4.69
CA LEU A 211 -9.92 -7.00 -4.25
C LEU A 211 -10.09 -7.30 -2.76
N LEU A 212 -10.23 -6.26 -1.92
CA LEU A 212 -10.51 -6.42 -0.50
C LEU A 212 -11.85 -7.12 -0.25
N VAL A 213 -12.92 -6.69 -0.94
CA VAL A 213 -14.24 -7.32 -0.83
C VAL A 213 -14.19 -8.78 -1.28
N ILE A 214 -13.52 -9.07 -2.39
CA ILE A 214 -13.31 -10.45 -2.86
C ILE A 214 -12.55 -11.26 -1.79
N SER A 215 -11.50 -10.70 -1.20
CA SER A 215 -10.72 -11.39 -0.17
C SER A 215 -11.56 -11.80 1.03
N ILE A 216 -12.47 -10.94 1.49
CA ILE A 216 -13.36 -11.24 2.62
C ILE A 216 -14.27 -12.42 2.29
N ASN A 217 -14.81 -12.48 1.07
CA ASN A 217 -15.72 -13.54 0.64
C ASN A 217 -15.02 -14.89 0.39
N LEU A 218 -13.79 -14.89 -0.14
CA LEU A 218 -13.06 -16.11 -0.53
C LEU A 218 -12.24 -16.74 0.60
N SER A 219 -12.11 -16.08 1.75
CA SER A 219 -11.31 -16.56 2.90
C SER A 219 -11.79 -17.89 3.51
N THR A 220 -12.93 -18.42 3.08
CA THR A 220 -13.57 -19.63 3.62
C THR A 220 -13.05 -20.95 3.01
N VAL A 221 -12.40 -20.92 1.84
CA VAL A 221 -12.04 -22.16 1.08
C VAL A 221 -10.55 -22.52 1.21
N SER A 222 -9.65 -21.53 1.33
CA SER A 222 -8.23 -21.71 1.66
C SER A 222 -7.59 -20.37 2.06
N PRO A 223 -7.50 -20.04 3.35
CA PRO A 223 -7.11 -18.70 3.81
C PRO A 223 -5.73 -18.25 3.32
N MET A 224 -4.75 -19.16 3.29
CA MET A 224 -3.37 -18.82 2.97
C MET A 224 -3.16 -18.54 1.48
N VAL A 225 -3.54 -19.48 0.61
CA VAL A 225 -3.26 -19.37 -0.84
C VAL A 225 -4.06 -18.22 -1.45
N VAL A 226 -5.32 -18.05 -1.03
CA VAL A 226 -6.17 -16.95 -1.49
C VAL A 226 -5.60 -15.59 -1.05
N ALA A 227 -5.18 -15.46 0.22
CA ALA A 227 -4.61 -14.21 0.72
C ALA A 227 -3.34 -13.83 -0.04
N LEU A 228 -2.43 -14.79 -0.29
CA LEU A 228 -1.20 -14.56 -1.05
C LEU A 228 -1.50 -14.14 -2.50
N LEU A 229 -2.38 -14.85 -3.20
CA LEU A 229 -2.69 -14.53 -4.60
C LEU A 229 -3.39 -13.18 -4.74
N LEU A 230 -4.41 -12.88 -3.92
CA LEU A 230 -5.12 -11.61 -3.98
C LEU A 230 -4.22 -10.43 -3.59
N SER A 231 -3.35 -10.61 -2.59
CA SER A 231 -2.34 -9.63 -2.22
C SER A 231 -1.32 -9.41 -3.35
N ALA A 232 -0.88 -10.47 -4.03
CA ALA A 232 -0.01 -10.34 -5.20
C ALA A 232 -0.68 -9.58 -6.35
N VAL A 233 -1.96 -9.82 -6.62
CA VAL A 233 -2.72 -9.03 -7.62
C VAL A 233 -2.83 -7.57 -7.20
N SER A 234 -3.11 -7.29 -5.92
CA SER A 234 -3.12 -5.92 -5.36
C SER A 234 -1.75 -5.23 -5.51
N ASN A 235 -0.67 -5.98 -5.33
CA ASN A 235 0.70 -5.51 -5.52
C ASN A 235 1.00 -5.22 -7.00
N LEU A 236 0.48 -6.02 -7.94
CA LEU A 236 0.59 -5.73 -9.38
C LEU A 236 -0.14 -4.45 -9.77
N VAL A 237 -1.33 -4.20 -9.21
CA VAL A 237 -2.04 -2.92 -9.42
C VAL A 237 -1.21 -1.75 -8.90
N THR A 238 -0.61 -1.91 -7.72
CA THR A 238 0.30 -0.89 -7.16
C THR A 238 1.51 -0.68 -8.05
N ALA A 239 2.12 -1.76 -8.57
CA ALA A 239 3.26 -1.66 -9.48
C ALA A 239 2.88 -0.91 -10.77
N PHE A 240 1.70 -1.20 -11.33
CA PHE A 240 1.19 -0.48 -12.50
C PHE A 240 1.03 1.01 -12.26
N LEU A 241 0.44 1.40 -11.12
CA LEU A 241 0.33 2.80 -10.72
C LEU A 241 1.71 3.49 -10.70
N PHE A 242 2.71 2.88 -10.07
CA PHE A 242 4.04 3.50 -9.98
C PHE A 242 4.78 3.56 -11.33
N VAL A 243 4.61 2.57 -12.22
CA VAL A 243 5.14 2.65 -13.59
C VAL A 243 4.51 3.82 -14.34
N TYR A 244 3.18 3.95 -14.26
CA TYR A 244 2.44 5.02 -14.91
C TYR A 244 2.87 6.40 -14.41
N LEU A 245 2.92 6.57 -13.09
CA LEU A 245 3.32 7.83 -12.46
C LEU A 245 4.79 8.16 -12.71
N PHE A 246 5.68 7.17 -12.77
CA PHE A 246 7.08 7.39 -13.08
C PHE A 246 7.26 7.93 -14.51
N ARG A 247 6.54 7.35 -15.47
CA ARG A 247 6.55 7.83 -16.86
C ARG A 247 5.98 9.24 -16.98
N LEU A 248 4.92 9.55 -16.24
CA LEU A 248 4.41 10.93 -16.13
C LEU A 248 5.48 11.86 -15.55
N TYR A 249 6.08 11.46 -14.43
CA TYR A 249 7.10 12.24 -13.74
C TYR A 249 8.27 12.59 -14.67
N MET A 250 8.77 11.64 -15.46
CA MET A 250 9.87 11.90 -16.40
C MET A 250 9.51 12.91 -17.51
N GLN A 251 8.23 13.06 -17.84
CA GLN A 251 7.77 14.03 -18.85
C GLN A 251 7.53 15.43 -18.26
N VAL A 252 7.30 15.52 -16.94
CA VAL A 252 6.89 16.76 -16.27
C VAL A 252 7.95 17.28 -15.29
N LYS A 253 9.01 16.52 -15.02
CA LYS A 253 10.04 16.95 -14.07
C LYS A 253 10.68 18.26 -14.54
N PRO A 254 10.83 19.25 -13.62
CA PRO A 254 11.58 20.46 -13.93
C PRO A 254 13.04 20.10 -14.21
N ALA A 255 13.61 20.73 -15.24
CA ALA A 255 15.03 20.59 -15.59
C ALA A 255 15.93 21.10 -14.46
#